data_AF-A0A4V6RZ59-F1
#
_entry.id   AF-A0A4V6RZ59-F1
#
_cell.length_a   1.000
_cell.length_b   1.000
_cell.length_c   1.000
_cell.angle_alpha   90.00
_cell.angle_beta   90.00
_cell.angle_gamma   90.00
#
_symmetry.space_group_name_H-M   'P 1'
#
loop_
_entity.id
_entity.type
_entity.pdbx_description
1 polymer ?
#
loop_
_entity_poly.entity_id
_entity_poly.type
_entity_poly.pdbx_seq_one_letter_code
_entity_poly.pdbx_strand_id
1 'polypeptide(L)' 'MSSGAPDQRGRLQSDPFDYRVTGGEQVIVARGGRTIVTIRGAAAAKLITSLASADERGAQMLLAKATGNYKHGNERR' A
#
# COMPACT_ATOMS: atom_id res chain seq x y z
N MET A 1 0.14 -33.58 13.73
CA MET A 1 -0.88 -32.60 14.13
C MET A 1 -1.33 -31.87 12.88
N SER A 2 -2.58 -32.09 12.49
CA SER A 2 -3.16 -31.74 11.20
C SER A 2 -3.29 -30.23 10.99
N SER A 3 -3.01 -29.78 9.76
CA SER A 3 -3.22 -28.42 9.29
C SER A 3 -4.71 -28.04 9.35
N GLY A 4 -5.03 -27.00 10.11
CA GLY A 4 -6.30 -26.29 10.01
C GLY A 4 -6.25 -25.36 8.80
N ALA A 5 -7.16 -25.58 7.85
CA ALA A 5 -7.34 -24.73 6.67
C ALA A 5 -7.73 -23.31 7.09
N PRO A 6 -7.09 -22.24 6.56
CA PRO A 6 -7.53 -20.88 6.84
C PRO A 6 -8.87 -20.62 6.16
N ASP A 7 -9.83 -20.31 7.02
CA ASP A 7 -11.25 -20.19 6.75
C ASP A 7 -11.60 -19.02 5.84
N GLN A 8 -12.78 -19.13 5.24
CA GLN A 8 -13.38 -18.32 4.19
C GLN A 8 -13.80 -16.89 4.64
N ARG A 9 -12.95 -16.16 5.38
CA ARG A 9 -13.04 -14.71 5.69
C ARG A 9 -11.96 -13.87 4.98
N GLY A 10 -11.10 -14.52 4.19
CA GLY A 10 -9.78 -14.00 3.80
C GLY A 10 -9.63 -13.29 2.45
N ARG A 11 -10.67 -12.76 1.79
CA ARG A 11 -10.43 -12.08 0.49
C ARG A 11 -9.61 -10.80 0.58
N LEU A 12 -9.57 -10.15 1.74
CA LEU A 12 -8.62 -9.06 2.03
C LEU A 12 -7.30 -9.56 2.66
N GLN A 13 -7.24 -10.84 3.09
CA GLN A 13 -6.04 -11.46 3.66
C GLN A 13 -5.19 -12.19 2.61
N SER A 14 -5.76 -12.60 1.47
CA SER A 14 -5.02 -13.36 0.46
C SER A 14 -4.04 -12.53 -0.35
N ASP A 15 -4.16 -11.19 -0.38
CA ASP A 15 -3.25 -10.35 -1.15
C ASP A 15 -3.19 -8.91 -0.60
N PRO A 16 -2.55 -8.70 0.58
CA PRO A 16 -2.35 -7.37 1.14
C PRO A 16 -1.44 -6.52 0.24
N PHE A 17 -1.51 -5.20 0.40
CA PHE A 17 -0.54 -4.31 -0.21
C PHE A 17 0.79 -4.42 0.53
N ASP A 18 1.85 -4.63 -0.23
CA ASP A 18 3.22 -4.49 0.21
C ASP A 18 3.74 -3.12 -0.21
N TYR A 19 4.70 -2.57 0.54
CA TYR A 19 5.33 -1.33 0.15
C TYR A 19 6.79 -1.26 0.58
N ARG A 20 7.57 -0.50 -0.19
CA ARG A 20 8.95 -0.16 0.16
C ARG A 20 9.20 1.31 -0.07
N VAL A 21 9.81 1.94 0.93
CA VAL A 21 10.34 3.30 0.82
C VAL A 21 11.74 3.23 0.24
N THR A 22 12.01 3.99 -0.81
CA THR A 22 13.34 4.06 -1.46
C THR A 22 13.85 5.51 -1.42
N GLY A 23 15.07 5.70 -0.93
CA GLY A 23 15.69 7.03 -0.81
C GLY A 23 14.95 8.03 0.08
N GLY A 24 13.91 7.63 0.82
CA GLY A 24 13.07 8.53 1.61
C GLY A 24 12.11 9.42 0.80
N GLU A 25 12.15 9.35 -0.53
CA GLU A 25 11.41 10.26 -1.43
C GLU A 25 10.46 9.52 -2.37
N GLN A 26 10.45 8.19 -2.30
CA GLN A 26 9.65 7.34 -3.16
C GLN A 26 9.05 6.17 -2.38
N VAL A 27 7.79 5.86 -2.68
CA VAL A 27 7.09 4.68 -2.17
C VAL A 27 6.72 3.80 -3.35
N ILE A 28 7.24 2.58 -3.34
CA ILE A 28 6.88 1.53 -4.30
C ILE A 28 5.82 0.67 -3.61
N VAL A 29 4.63 0.55 -4.21
CA VAL A 29 3.57 -0.31 -3.70
C VAL A 29 3.45 -1.52 -4.60
N ALA A 30 3.39 -2.70 -3.98
CA ALA A 30 3.26 -3.98 -4.64
C ALA A 30 2.06 -4.76 -4.11
N ARG A 31 1.57 -5.70 -4.91
CA ARG A 31 0.48 -6.61 -4.56
C ARG A 31 0.73 -7.92 -5.30
N GLY A 32 0.60 -9.07 -4.64
CA GLY A 32 0.87 -10.38 -5.23
C GLY A 32 2.29 -10.52 -5.79
N GLY A 33 3.28 -9.89 -5.15
CA GLY A 33 4.68 -9.89 -5.61
C GLY A 33 4.96 -9.03 -6.84
N ARG A 34 4.01 -8.22 -7.31
CA ARG A 34 4.18 -7.32 -8.46
C ARG A 34 4.04 -5.86 -8.04
N THR A 35 4.95 -5.01 -8.48
CA THR A 35 4.81 -3.55 -8.32
C THR A 35 3.63 -3.06 -9.15
N ILE A 36 2.71 -2.35 -8.49
CA ILE A 36 1.49 -1.82 -9.13
C ILE A 36 1.51 -0.30 -9.25
N VAL A 37 2.21 0.40 -8.36
CA VAL A 37 2.37 1.87 -8.43
C VAL A 37 3.68 2.29 -7.78
N THR A 38 4.23 3.39 -8.30
CA THR A 38 5.37 4.07 -7.69
C THR A 38 5.03 5.54 -7.48
N ILE A 39 5.01 5.96 -6.23
CA ILE A 39 4.66 7.32 -5.80
C ILE A 39 5.96 8.05 -5.49
N ARG A 40 6.11 9.30 -5.94
CA ARG A 40 7.32 10.12 -5.77
C ARG A 40 6.99 11.52 -5.27
N GLY A 41 8.01 12.23 -4.80
CA GLY A 41 7.93 13.65 -4.44
C GLY A 41 7.00 13.91 -3.26
N ALA A 42 6.29 15.04 -3.26
CA ALA A 42 5.45 15.47 -2.13
C ALA A 42 4.36 14.44 -1.74
N ALA A 43 3.83 13.69 -2.71
CA ALA A 43 2.86 12.63 -2.44
C ALA A 43 3.49 11.44 -1.70
N ALA A 44 4.73 11.08 -2.06
CA ALA A 44 5.47 10.03 -1.36
C ALA A 44 5.82 10.46 0.06
N ALA A 45 6.35 11.69 0.24
CA ALA A 45 6.68 12.21 1.57
C ALA A 45 5.46 12.18 2.51
N LYS A 46 4.29 12.66 2.04
CA LYS A 46 3.04 12.60 2.82
C LYS A 46 2.62 11.17 3.17
N LEU A 47 2.74 10.25 2.22
CA LEU A 47 2.40 8.85 2.44
C LEU A 47 3.35 8.20 3.45
N ILE A 48 4.65 8.47 3.36
CA ILE A 48 5.68 7.96 4.29
C ILE A 48 5.38 8.42 5.72
N THR A 49 5.11 9.72 5.92
CA THR A 49 4.73 10.24 7.24
C THR A 49 3.46 9.58 7.77
N SER A 50 2.45 9.37 6.92
CA SER A 50 1.20 8.73 7.33
C SER A 50 1.40 7.26 7.70
N LEU A 51 2.25 6.55 6.95
CA LEU A 51 2.58 5.14 7.22
C LEU A 51 3.39 4.97 8.50
N ALA A 52 4.24 5.93 8.85
CA ALA A 52 5.08 5.88 10.06
C ALA A 52 4.28 5.89 11.37
N SER A 53 3.05 6.43 11.37
CA SER A 53 2.17 6.47 12.55
C SER A 53 0.93 5.58 12.43
N ALA A 54 0.82 4.77 11.38
CA ALA A 54 -0.34 3.93 11.15
C ALA A 54 -0.09 2.48 11.59
N ASP A 55 -1.08 1.90 12.28
CA ASP A 55 -1.15 0.45 12.48
C ASP A 55 -1.36 -0.29 11.15
N GLU A 56 -1.19 -1.62 11.17
CA GLU A 56 -1.28 -2.48 9.97
C GLU A 56 -2.53 -2.23 9.13
N ARG A 57 -3.71 -2.10 9.78
CA ARG A 57 -4.97 -1.78 9.08
C ARG A 57 -4.96 -0.38 8.48
N GLY A 58 -4.41 0.60 9.19
CA GLY A 58 -4.27 1.97 8.70
C GLY A 58 -3.35 2.04 7.49
N ALA A 59 -2.22 1.35 7.54
CA ALA A 59 -1.28 1.25 6.43
C ALA A 59 -1.94 0.66 5.18
N GLN A 60 -2.72 -0.41 5.32
CA GLN A 60 -3.45 -1.00 4.19
C GLN A 60 -4.45 -0.02 3.56
N MET A 61 -5.19 0.76 4.37
CA MET A 61 -6.11 1.79 3.85
C MET A 61 -5.37 2.92 3.13
N LEU A 62 -4.23 3.36 3.67
CA LEU A 62 -3.39 4.40 3.05
C LEU A 62 -2.84 3.94 1.69
N LEU A 63 -2.36 2.70 1.60
CA LEU A 63 -1.87 2.10 0.36
C LEU A 63 -2.99 1.89 -0.66
N ALA A 64 -4.16 1.42 -0.22
CA ALA A 64 -5.35 1.29 -1.06
C ALA A 64 -5.80 2.66 -1.62
N LYS A 65 -5.80 3.70 -0.78
CA LYS A 65 -6.13 5.06 -1.21
C LYS A 65 -5.10 5.58 -2.20
N ALA A 66 -3.81 5.37 -1.94
CA ALA A 66 -2.74 5.86 -2.81
C ALA A 66 -2.73 5.16 -4.18
N THR A 67 -2.98 3.85 -4.21
CA THR A 67 -3.11 3.06 -5.46
C THR A 67 -4.39 3.40 -6.25
N GLY A 68 -5.49 3.71 -5.57
CA GLY A 68 -6.76 4.11 -6.19
C GLY A 68 -6.81 5.58 -6.66
N ASN A 69 -6.28 6.52 -5.87
CA ASN A 69 -6.29 7.95 -6.21
C ASN A 69 -5.23 8.35 -7.23
N TYR A 70 -4.14 7.59 -7.40
CA TYR A 70 -3.10 7.97 -8.36
C TYR A 70 -3.64 8.08 -9.79
N LYS A 71 -4.65 7.28 -10.16
CA LYS A 71 -5.33 7.39 -11.46
C LYS A 71 -6.04 8.73 -11.73
N HIS A 72 -6.38 9.50 -10.69
CA HIS A 72 -7.10 10.78 -10.81
C HIS A 72 -6.30 11.99 -10.28
N GLY A 73 -5.14 11.76 -9.65
CA GLY A 73 -4.40 12.78 -8.90
C GLY A 73 -3.47 13.68 -9.73
N ASN A 74 -3.30 13.45 -11.03
CA ASN A 74 -2.34 14.18 -11.87
C ASN A 74 -2.98 15.21 -12.83
N GLU A 75 -4.23 15.62 -12.63
CA GLU A 75 -4.87 16.64 -13.50
C GLU A 75 -4.94 18.04 -12.88
N ARG A 76 -4.11 18.39 -11.89
CA ARG A 76 -4.09 19.76 -11.37
C ARG A 76 -2.68 20.33 -11.30
N ARG A 77 -2.44 21.21 -12.28
CA ARG A 77 -1.45 22.30 -12.46
C ARG A 77 -0.43 22.53 -11.37
#